data_AF-A0A842USV2-F1
#
_entry.id   AF-A0A842USV2-F1
#
_cell.length_a   1.000
_cell.length_b   1.000
_cell.length_c   1.000
_cell.angle_alpha   90.00
_cell.angle_beta   90.00
_cell.angle_gamma   90.00
#
_symmetry.space_group_name_H-M   'P 1'
#
loop_
_entity.id
_entity.type
_entity.pdbx_description
1 polymer ?
#
loop_
_entity_poly.entity_id
_entity_poly.type
_entity_poly.pdbx_seq_one_letter_code
_entity_poly.pdbx_strand_id
1 'polypeptide(L)'
;MAKKNKKSQKSENPLRTFQDLHSAVADLAAHYIPRSEIKEYFTPEELKGVQKKPSYSVTPDERGLVERVVFRLVEKKDKEDGTGEASASESILKAARACIPRILVEAEDLAGIDPSNINPHNVQPFLKNAAENIAMYLLNNEPRLRKYDETAFIDALNNIFTIGEHVETQVRHACKKKINMLEDEVLDAKAAKAEVQADKEKVAGQKEALARDVAKLEADKTAQAAEKSVIEAREAELETELTEAGHACRSVTLANDTLKQRVSGLEAGKAVFEEDKKNLQLDLAQTLEYKQAEMQELQERILANEHDQKLSAAEIKDLQEKLMYAEHEYMQEIDKLQGQLLEADENIVTLSEKSAGLEQERDKAKKDSAQMREEYDALFAQYSARFAELGDSVAEWYAFIESAFAQNAEFNDNEQLQELRSRGKKLAVLVSDLIEEAKSGSRVGQDRKKVNAPWHEPEEASLPTLEDEDDRYSQMLDEVKAEHQKEIWGWMHALKENNAPYELKQKVYAKFLATEPKDNLIRCVAHNNLGNIFYEHSQDYKSARVHYQKAVAAVEQELVQNPENKVAVTRLAQAKQNLDDCNKKLSAA
;
A
#
# COMPACT_ATOMS: atom_id res chain seq x y z
N MET A 1 -19.14 10.08 -16.37
CA MET A 1 -18.92 11.53 -16.60
C MET A 1 -17.77 11.70 -17.59
N ALA A 2 -18.05 12.10 -18.83
CA ALA A 2 -17.08 12.21 -19.91
C ALA A 2 -16.86 13.70 -20.29
N LYS A 3 -15.63 14.20 -20.23
CA LYS A 3 -15.26 15.55 -20.71
C LYS A 3 -14.83 15.49 -22.18
N LYS A 4 -15.56 16.17 -23.05
CA LYS A 4 -15.22 16.41 -24.47
C LYS A 4 -14.23 17.59 -24.59
N ASN A 5 -13.15 17.37 -25.33
CA ASN A 5 -12.21 18.40 -25.79
C ASN A 5 -12.68 18.98 -27.14
N LYS A 6 -12.81 20.31 -27.24
CA LYS A 6 -13.04 21.05 -28.50
C LYS A 6 -11.70 21.61 -29.00
N LYS A 7 -11.28 21.24 -30.21
CA LYS A 7 -10.21 21.93 -30.97
C LYS A 7 -10.83 22.84 -32.04
N SER A 8 -10.34 24.07 -32.11
CA SER A 8 -10.71 25.14 -33.04
C SER A 8 -10.00 25.00 -34.40
N GLN A 9 -10.73 25.19 -35.50
CA GLN A 9 -10.19 25.43 -36.84
C GLN A 9 -9.69 26.88 -36.96
N LYS A 10 -8.50 27.08 -37.55
CA LYS A 10 -7.96 28.39 -37.97
C LYS A 10 -8.38 28.65 -39.43
N SER A 11 -8.89 29.84 -39.72
CA SER A 11 -9.13 30.36 -41.07
C SER A 11 -7.85 30.98 -41.67
N GLU A 12 -7.66 30.83 -42.98
CA GLU A 12 -6.56 31.40 -43.75
C GLU A 12 -6.66 32.92 -43.92
N ASN A 13 -5.51 33.58 -44.11
CA ASN A 13 -5.29 35.01 -43.93
C ASN A 13 -5.19 35.75 -45.30
N PRO A 14 -6.05 36.73 -45.62
CA PRO A 14 -6.11 37.42 -46.94
C PRO A 14 -4.95 38.37 -47.25
N LEU A 15 -3.88 38.38 -46.44
CA LEU A 15 -2.75 39.31 -46.56
C LEU A 15 -1.59 38.79 -47.43
N ARG A 16 -1.66 37.55 -47.94
CA ARG A 16 -0.57 36.94 -48.73
C ARG A 16 -0.55 37.39 -50.19
N THR A 17 -1.69 37.79 -50.75
CA THR A 17 -1.85 38.20 -52.17
C THR A 17 -1.24 39.56 -52.49
N PHE A 18 -1.10 40.46 -51.51
CA PHE A 18 -0.56 41.81 -51.75
C PHE A 18 0.97 41.85 -51.86
N GLN A 19 1.65 40.89 -51.24
CA GLN A 19 3.12 40.76 -51.24
C GLN A 19 3.66 40.23 -52.58
N ASP A 20 2.83 39.46 -53.29
CA ASP A 20 3.16 38.91 -54.61
C ASP A 20 3.10 39.99 -55.71
N LEU A 21 2.17 40.96 -55.61
CA LEU A 21 2.03 42.07 -56.56
C LEU A 21 3.24 43.04 -56.50
N HIS A 22 3.71 43.33 -55.28
CA HIS A 22 4.85 44.24 -55.08
C HIS A 22 6.18 43.66 -55.59
N SER A 23 6.32 42.32 -55.55
CA SER A 23 7.50 41.62 -56.06
C SER A 23 7.53 41.62 -57.59
N ALA A 24 6.37 41.47 -58.25
CA ALA A 24 6.28 41.51 -59.71
C ALA A 24 6.66 42.88 -60.32
N VAL A 25 6.32 43.98 -59.64
CA VAL A 25 6.66 45.35 -60.10
C VAL A 25 8.15 45.65 -59.94
N ALA A 26 8.77 45.16 -58.85
CA ALA A 26 10.22 45.30 -58.63
C ALA A 26 11.05 44.50 -59.66
N ASP A 27 10.59 43.31 -60.03
CA ASP A 27 11.22 42.48 -61.06
C ASP A 27 11.12 43.10 -62.46
N LEU A 28 10.02 43.79 -62.75
CA LEU A 28 9.82 44.53 -64.00
C LEU A 28 10.78 45.73 -64.11
N ALA A 29 10.99 46.48 -63.01
CA ALA A 29 11.91 47.61 -62.97
C ALA A 29 13.38 47.18 -63.11
N ALA A 30 13.74 46.01 -62.56
CA ALA A 30 15.08 45.45 -62.66
C ALA A 30 15.44 44.92 -64.06
N HIS A 31 14.45 44.65 -64.92
CA HIS A 31 14.67 44.14 -66.28
C HIS A 31 15.00 45.23 -67.31
N TYR A 32 14.60 46.48 -67.11
CA TYR A 32 14.74 47.56 -68.11
C TYR A 32 15.81 48.61 -67.79
N ILE A 33 16.48 48.53 -66.63
CA ILE A 33 17.54 49.48 -66.23
C ILE A 33 18.83 48.69 -65.93
N PRO A 34 19.93 48.90 -66.66
CA PRO A 34 21.22 48.27 -66.35
C PRO A 34 21.68 48.63 -64.93
N ARG A 35 22.04 47.62 -64.12
CA ARG A 35 22.47 47.80 -62.72
C ARG A 35 23.64 48.78 -62.53
N SER A 36 24.42 49.04 -63.58
CA SER A 36 25.53 50.01 -63.56
C SER A 36 25.07 51.46 -63.47
N GLU A 37 23.90 51.80 -64.00
CA GLU A 37 23.39 53.18 -64.06
C GLU A 37 22.60 53.56 -62.80
N ILE A 38 22.09 52.58 -62.04
CA ILE A 38 21.29 52.79 -60.83
C ILE A 38 22.04 53.61 -59.75
N LYS A 39 23.38 53.58 -59.74
CA LYS A 39 24.21 54.31 -58.76
C LYS A 39 24.38 55.80 -59.04
N GLU A 40 24.08 56.28 -60.25
CA GLU A 40 24.14 57.71 -60.58
C GLU A 40 22.85 58.46 -60.20
N TYR A 41 21.76 57.74 -59.94
CA TYR A 41 20.42 58.31 -59.81
C TYR A 41 19.79 58.18 -58.42
N PHE A 42 20.44 57.48 -57.49
CA PHE A 42 19.98 57.33 -56.11
C PHE A 42 21.14 57.54 -55.13
N THR A 43 20.88 58.29 -54.06
CA THR A 43 21.85 58.45 -52.97
C THR A 43 21.97 57.15 -52.16
N PRO A 44 23.13 56.86 -51.54
CA PRO A 44 23.28 55.70 -50.67
C PRO A 44 22.28 55.64 -49.50
N GLU A 45 21.75 56.79 -49.05
CA GLU A 45 20.67 56.86 -48.06
C GLU A 45 19.32 56.34 -48.58
N GLU A 46 18.93 56.67 -49.83
CA GLU A 46 17.68 56.22 -50.44
C GLU A 46 17.66 54.69 -50.66
N LEU A 47 18.83 54.11 -50.95
CA LEU A 47 18.99 52.65 -51.08
C LEU A 47 19.00 51.92 -49.72
N LYS A 48 19.34 52.60 -48.62
CA LYS A 48 19.32 52.02 -47.26
C LYS A 48 17.91 51.89 -46.69
N GLY A 49 16.93 52.64 -47.20
CA GLY A 49 15.52 52.55 -46.78
C GLY A 49 14.83 51.22 -47.14
N VAL A 50 15.39 50.46 -48.08
CA VAL A 50 14.77 49.25 -48.66
C VAL A 50 15.04 47.97 -47.84
N GLN A 51 15.86 48.03 -46.78
CA GLN A 51 16.24 46.83 -45.99
C GLN A 51 15.81 46.85 -44.50
N LYS A 52 14.74 47.56 -44.12
CA LYS A 52 14.16 47.44 -42.76
C LYS A 52 12.66 47.11 -42.79
N LYS A 53 12.29 46.22 -41.85
CA LYS A 53 10.96 45.63 -41.60
C LYS A 53 9.78 46.63 -41.69
N PRO A 54 8.57 46.17 -42.05
CA PRO A 54 7.55 47.00 -42.67
C PRO A 54 6.80 47.86 -41.64
N SER A 55 6.72 49.16 -41.93
CA SER A 55 5.64 50.02 -41.47
C SER A 55 4.66 50.24 -42.62
N TYR A 56 3.41 49.89 -42.41
CA TYR A 56 2.36 49.89 -43.43
C TYR A 56 1.77 51.30 -43.63
N SER A 57 2.24 51.99 -44.66
CA SER A 57 1.50 53.04 -45.39
C SER A 57 2.30 53.43 -46.63
N VAL A 58 1.71 53.30 -47.83
CA VAL A 58 2.30 53.84 -49.06
C VAL A 58 2.39 55.36 -48.91
N THR A 59 3.60 55.91 -49.02
CA THR A 59 3.78 57.35 -48.92
C THR A 59 3.58 58.01 -50.30
N PRO A 60 3.11 59.27 -50.37
CA PRO A 60 2.98 60.02 -51.62
C PRO A 60 4.28 60.04 -52.46
N ASP A 61 5.44 59.89 -51.80
CA ASP A 61 6.76 59.91 -52.44
C ASP A 61 7.05 58.68 -53.31
N GLU A 62 6.46 57.52 -52.98
CA GLU A 62 6.63 56.27 -53.75
C GLU A 62 5.84 56.28 -55.06
N ARG A 63 4.68 56.96 -55.08
CA ARG A 63 3.89 57.20 -56.30
C ARG A 63 4.61 58.15 -57.26
N GLY A 64 5.29 59.17 -56.71
CA GLY A 64 6.12 60.10 -57.48
C GLY A 64 7.38 59.47 -58.09
N LEU A 65 7.81 58.29 -57.63
CA LEU A 65 8.99 57.60 -58.17
C LEU A 65 8.69 56.96 -59.54
N VAL A 66 7.54 56.30 -59.66
CA VAL A 66 7.08 55.67 -60.92
C VAL A 66 6.82 56.72 -61.99
N GLU A 67 6.20 57.85 -61.62
CA GLU A 67 5.95 58.97 -62.53
C GLU A 67 7.25 59.58 -63.08
N ARG A 68 8.29 59.72 -62.25
CA ARG A 68 9.60 60.27 -62.67
C ARG A 68 10.38 59.34 -63.60
N VAL A 69 10.30 58.03 -63.40
CA VAL A 69 10.97 57.04 -64.28
C VAL A 69 10.33 57.03 -65.67
N VAL A 70 9.00 57.05 -65.73
CA VAL A 70 8.27 57.14 -67.01
C VAL A 70 8.53 58.47 -67.72
N PHE A 71 8.64 59.58 -66.97
CA PHE A 71 8.94 60.90 -67.55
C PHE A 71 10.30 60.94 -68.24
N ARG A 72 11.34 60.35 -67.62
CA ARG A 72 12.71 60.38 -68.17
C ARG A 72 12.94 59.38 -69.31
N LEU A 73 12.21 58.27 -69.36
CA LEU A 73 12.27 57.33 -70.48
C LEU A 73 11.69 57.93 -71.77
N VAL A 74 10.65 58.78 -71.64
CA VAL A 74 10.10 59.56 -72.77
C VAL A 74 11.09 60.64 -73.21
N GLU A 75 11.68 61.37 -72.27
CA GLU A 75 12.66 62.42 -72.56
C GLU A 75 13.94 61.89 -73.25
N LYS A 76 14.32 60.63 -72.96
CA LYS A 76 15.43 59.94 -73.63
C LYS A 76 15.09 59.57 -75.08
N LYS A 77 13.86 59.13 -75.33
CA LYS A 77 13.39 58.75 -76.67
C LYS A 77 13.19 59.98 -77.58
N ASP A 78 12.67 61.08 -77.05
CA ASP A 78 12.56 62.36 -77.79
C ASP A 78 13.93 62.96 -78.15
N LYS A 79 14.98 62.69 -77.34
CA LYS A 79 16.36 63.10 -77.65
C LYS A 79 17.04 62.19 -78.68
N GLU A 80 16.64 60.92 -78.75
CA GLU A 80 17.17 59.96 -79.72
C GLU A 80 16.54 60.12 -81.12
N ASP A 81 15.29 60.56 -81.21
CA ASP A 81 14.55 60.64 -82.48
C ASP A 81 14.67 61.99 -83.24
N GLY A 82 15.38 62.98 -82.69
CA GLY A 82 15.90 64.15 -83.42
C GLY A 82 14.88 65.02 -84.20
N THR A 83 13.58 64.88 -83.96
CA THR A 83 12.52 65.60 -84.67
C THR A 83 11.81 66.55 -83.71
N GLY A 84 11.87 67.85 -83.99
CA GLY A 84 11.26 68.91 -83.19
C GLY A 84 9.72 68.97 -83.25
N GLU A 85 9.04 67.83 -83.11
CA GLU A 85 7.56 67.73 -82.98
C GLU A 85 7.14 67.36 -81.55
N ALA A 86 7.72 68.02 -80.55
CA ALA A 86 7.40 67.78 -79.13
C ALA A 86 5.91 68.00 -78.77
N SER A 87 5.16 68.79 -79.54
CA SER A 87 3.80 69.19 -79.15
C SER A 87 2.70 68.13 -79.40
N ALA A 88 2.86 67.24 -80.39
CA ALA A 88 1.83 66.26 -80.74
C ALA A 88 2.00 64.95 -79.95
N SER A 89 3.24 64.46 -79.85
CA SER A 89 3.61 63.31 -79.02
C SER A 89 3.29 63.54 -77.54
N GLU A 90 3.55 64.75 -77.03
CA GLU A 90 3.21 65.12 -75.65
C GLU A 90 1.69 65.11 -75.40
N SER A 91 0.87 65.53 -76.37
CA SER A 91 -0.59 65.53 -76.25
C SER A 91 -1.18 64.12 -76.29
N ILE A 92 -0.66 63.24 -77.15
CA ILE A 92 -1.04 61.81 -77.21
C ILE A 92 -0.60 61.10 -75.93
N LEU A 93 0.62 61.37 -75.43
CA LEU A 93 1.11 60.81 -74.18
C LEU A 93 0.33 61.32 -72.96
N LYS A 94 -0.13 62.57 -72.96
CA LYS A 94 -0.97 63.13 -71.88
C LYS A 94 -2.36 62.49 -71.86
N ALA A 95 -2.93 62.22 -73.04
CA ALA A 95 -4.19 61.49 -73.17
C ALA A 95 -4.04 60.00 -72.81
N ALA A 96 -2.96 59.34 -73.22
CA ALA A 96 -2.64 57.97 -72.80
C ALA A 96 -2.42 57.88 -71.28
N ARG A 97 -1.69 58.85 -70.69
CA ARG A 97 -1.50 58.99 -69.22
C ARG A 97 -2.82 59.17 -68.46
N ALA A 98 -3.82 59.84 -69.04
CA ALA A 98 -5.13 59.97 -68.42
C ALA A 98 -5.96 58.67 -68.46
N CYS A 99 -5.76 57.82 -69.47
CA CYS A 99 -6.50 56.57 -69.65
C CYS A 99 -5.86 55.38 -68.92
N ILE A 100 -4.52 55.33 -68.77
CA ILE A 100 -3.79 54.21 -68.15
C ILE A 100 -4.25 53.89 -66.71
N PRO A 101 -4.47 54.85 -65.80
CA PRO A 101 -4.97 54.56 -64.46
C PRO A 101 -6.34 53.90 -64.46
N ARG A 102 -7.20 54.24 -65.44
CA ARG A 102 -8.55 53.66 -65.56
C ARG A 102 -8.51 52.23 -66.09
N ILE A 103 -7.61 51.96 -67.05
CA ILE A 103 -7.33 50.61 -67.57
C ILE A 103 -6.71 49.72 -66.48
N LEU A 104 -5.82 50.27 -65.64
CA LEU A 104 -5.18 49.53 -64.55
C LEU A 104 -6.14 49.23 -63.40
N VAL A 105 -7.04 50.15 -63.04
CA VAL A 105 -8.09 49.91 -62.02
C VAL A 105 -9.10 48.87 -62.51
N GLU A 106 -9.53 48.93 -63.78
CA GLU A 106 -10.43 47.93 -64.35
C GLU A 106 -9.74 46.56 -64.54
N ALA A 107 -8.40 46.53 -64.74
CA ALA A 107 -7.61 45.31 -64.76
C ALA A 107 -7.36 44.71 -63.35
N GLU A 108 -7.23 45.53 -62.31
CA GLU A 108 -7.18 45.09 -60.91
C GLU A 108 -8.51 44.47 -60.46
N ASP A 109 -9.65 45.05 -60.88
CA ASP A 109 -10.98 44.47 -60.64
C ASP A 109 -11.16 43.11 -61.35
N LEU A 110 -10.54 42.92 -62.53
CA LEU A 110 -10.47 41.63 -63.22
C LEU A 110 -9.48 40.65 -62.56
N ALA A 111 -8.40 41.12 -61.93
CA ALA A 111 -7.43 40.29 -61.21
C ALA A 111 -7.94 39.77 -59.86
N GLY A 112 -8.99 40.38 -59.31
CA GLY A 112 -9.76 39.86 -58.18
C GLY A 112 -10.71 38.71 -58.52
N ILE A 113 -10.86 38.38 -59.81
CA ILE A 113 -11.69 37.27 -60.29
C ILE A 113 -10.83 36.00 -60.37
N ASP A 114 -11.36 34.89 -59.87
CA ASP A 114 -10.75 33.56 -59.99
C ASP A 114 -10.30 33.31 -61.46
N PRO A 115 -9.01 33.06 -61.74
CA PRO A 115 -8.50 32.87 -63.09
C PRO A 115 -9.20 31.75 -63.87
N SER A 116 -9.84 30.80 -63.18
CA SER A 116 -10.64 29.74 -63.79
C SER A 116 -11.99 30.21 -64.38
N ASN A 117 -12.45 31.41 -64.03
CA ASN A 117 -13.70 32.02 -64.50
C ASN A 117 -13.51 33.11 -65.58
N ILE A 118 -12.26 33.45 -65.93
CA ILE A 118 -11.97 34.41 -66.99
C ILE A 118 -12.08 33.69 -68.33
N ASN A 119 -13.19 33.90 -69.05
CA ASN A 119 -13.34 33.41 -70.41
C ASN A 119 -12.38 34.18 -71.34
N PRO A 120 -11.37 33.54 -71.96
CA PRO A 120 -10.41 34.22 -72.84
C PRO A 120 -11.09 34.95 -74.00
N HIS A 121 -12.26 34.49 -74.44
CA HIS A 121 -13.05 35.12 -75.50
C HIS A 121 -13.63 36.48 -75.13
N ASN A 122 -13.64 36.86 -73.84
CA ASN A 122 -14.16 38.16 -73.38
C ASN A 122 -13.06 39.23 -73.22
N VAL A 123 -11.78 38.85 -73.28
CA VAL A 123 -10.66 39.79 -73.16
C VAL A 123 -10.48 40.59 -74.46
N GLN A 124 -10.66 39.94 -75.62
CA GLN A 124 -10.48 40.58 -76.92
C GLN A 124 -11.52 41.68 -77.22
N PRO A 125 -12.84 41.50 -76.96
CA PRO A 125 -13.82 42.58 -77.08
C PRO A 125 -13.55 43.74 -76.12
N PHE A 126 -13.03 43.45 -74.93
CA PHE A 126 -12.74 44.47 -73.92
C PHE A 126 -11.55 45.36 -74.31
N LEU A 127 -10.44 44.76 -74.76
CA LEU A 127 -9.28 45.49 -75.28
C LEU A 127 -9.63 46.30 -76.53
N LYS A 128 -10.46 45.73 -77.42
CA LYS A 128 -10.97 46.44 -78.61
C LYS A 128 -11.80 47.66 -78.22
N ASN A 129 -12.72 47.53 -77.27
CA ASN A 129 -13.57 48.63 -76.80
C ASN A 129 -12.74 49.71 -76.07
N ALA A 130 -11.73 49.33 -75.29
CA ALA A 130 -10.80 50.27 -74.67
C ALA A 130 -10.00 51.05 -75.74
N ALA A 131 -9.47 50.37 -76.77
CA ALA A 131 -8.75 51.01 -77.87
C ALA A 131 -9.66 51.96 -78.67
N GLU A 132 -10.91 51.57 -78.96
CA GLU A 132 -11.90 52.41 -79.64
C GLU A 132 -12.27 53.66 -78.82
N ASN A 133 -12.41 53.53 -77.50
CA ASN A 133 -12.69 54.67 -76.61
C ASN A 133 -11.50 55.64 -76.50
N ILE A 134 -10.27 55.13 -76.49
CA ILE A 134 -9.05 55.96 -76.51
C ILE A 134 -8.92 56.68 -77.85
N ALA A 135 -9.16 55.98 -78.96
CA ALA A 135 -9.20 56.57 -80.31
C ALA A 135 -10.24 57.69 -80.42
N MET A 136 -11.46 57.46 -79.93
CA MET A 136 -12.53 58.46 -79.91
C MET A 136 -12.20 59.65 -79.00
N TYR A 137 -11.57 59.43 -77.85
CA TYR A 137 -11.15 60.49 -76.94
C TYR A 137 -10.07 61.38 -77.57
N LEU A 138 -9.09 60.78 -78.25
CA LEU A 138 -8.02 61.48 -78.97
C LEU A 138 -8.56 62.31 -80.14
N LEU A 139 -9.47 61.75 -80.95
CA LEU A 139 -10.09 62.42 -82.09
C LEU A 139 -10.99 63.61 -81.68
N ASN A 140 -11.66 63.50 -80.54
CA ASN A 140 -12.58 64.53 -80.06
C ASN A 140 -11.89 65.68 -79.32
N ASN A 141 -10.81 65.39 -78.58
CA ASN A 141 -10.21 66.39 -77.70
C ASN A 141 -8.97 67.08 -78.28
N GLU A 142 -8.36 66.56 -79.35
CA GLU A 142 -7.14 67.17 -79.90
C GLU A 142 -7.26 67.54 -81.40
N PRO A 143 -7.68 68.79 -81.72
CA PRO A 143 -7.96 69.23 -83.10
C PRO A 143 -6.78 69.12 -84.06
N ARG A 144 -5.55 69.07 -83.53
CA ARG A 144 -4.30 68.93 -84.29
C ARG A 144 -4.13 67.54 -84.91
N LEU A 145 -4.75 66.51 -84.33
CA LEU A 145 -4.72 65.14 -84.87
C LEU A 145 -5.54 65.00 -86.16
N ARG A 146 -6.45 65.94 -86.48
CA ARG A 146 -7.19 65.95 -87.76
C ARG A 146 -6.35 66.31 -88.98
N LYS A 147 -5.08 66.73 -88.78
CA LYS A 147 -4.14 67.05 -89.85
C LYS A 147 -3.09 65.96 -90.11
N TYR A 148 -3.06 64.91 -89.30
CA TYR A 148 -2.12 63.80 -89.49
C TYR A 148 -2.67 62.81 -90.54
N ASP A 149 -1.76 62.28 -91.35
CA ASP A 149 -2.02 61.24 -92.35
C ASP A 149 -2.69 60.03 -91.69
N GLU A 150 -3.81 59.58 -92.26
CA GLU A 150 -4.63 58.44 -91.83
C GLU A 150 -3.77 57.18 -91.59
N THR A 151 -2.66 57.07 -92.32
CA THR A 151 -1.67 55.99 -92.22
C THR A 151 -1.00 55.93 -90.84
N ALA A 152 -0.58 57.06 -90.27
CA ALA A 152 0.12 57.09 -88.98
C ALA A 152 -0.79 56.73 -87.79
N PHE A 153 -2.09 57.03 -87.92
CA PHE A 153 -3.09 56.67 -86.92
C PHE A 153 -3.41 55.17 -86.94
N ILE A 154 -3.51 54.59 -88.14
CA ILE A 154 -3.68 53.14 -88.33
C ILE A 154 -2.47 52.38 -87.77
N ASP A 155 -1.25 52.85 -87.99
CA ASP A 155 -0.04 52.23 -87.43
C ASP A 155 0.01 52.28 -85.90
N ALA A 156 -0.44 53.37 -85.28
CA ALA A 156 -0.54 53.46 -83.83
C ALA A 156 -1.56 52.45 -83.25
N LEU A 157 -2.72 52.28 -83.90
CA LEU A 157 -3.71 51.29 -83.50
C LEU A 157 -3.20 49.86 -83.68
N ASN A 158 -2.53 49.56 -84.79
CA ASN A 158 -1.92 48.25 -85.03
C ASN A 158 -0.89 47.91 -83.95
N ASN A 159 -0.05 48.86 -83.55
CA ASN A 159 0.91 48.66 -82.47
C ASN A 159 0.23 48.37 -81.12
N ILE A 160 -0.89 49.02 -80.81
CA ILE A 160 -1.68 48.74 -79.59
C ILE A 160 -2.24 47.32 -79.65
N PHE A 161 -2.76 46.87 -80.79
CA PHE A 161 -3.22 45.49 -80.97
C PHE A 161 -2.09 44.46 -80.79
N THR A 162 -0.92 44.70 -81.37
CA THR A 162 0.25 43.81 -81.22
C THR A 162 0.72 43.72 -79.77
N ILE A 163 0.69 44.83 -79.02
CA ILE A 163 0.98 44.84 -77.58
C ILE A 163 -0.07 44.02 -76.81
N GLY A 164 -1.35 44.15 -77.18
CA GLY A 164 -2.43 43.35 -76.60
C GLY A 164 -2.24 41.83 -76.78
N GLU A 165 -1.85 41.39 -77.98
CA GLU A 165 -1.56 39.98 -78.26
C GLU A 165 -0.34 39.46 -77.47
N HIS A 166 0.69 40.29 -77.31
CA HIS A 166 1.86 39.94 -76.52
C HIS A 166 1.52 39.78 -75.03
N VAL A 167 0.71 40.69 -74.47
CA VAL A 167 0.24 40.62 -73.09
C VAL A 167 -0.64 39.38 -72.87
N GLU A 168 -1.57 39.08 -73.79
CA GLU A 168 -2.39 37.87 -73.70
C GLU A 168 -1.53 36.60 -73.67
N THR A 169 -0.50 36.55 -74.51
CA THR A 169 0.42 35.41 -74.58
C THR A 169 1.20 35.23 -73.27
N GLN A 170 1.69 36.32 -72.67
CA GLN A 170 2.41 36.26 -71.39
C GLN A 170 1.50 35.87 -70.23
N VAL A 171 0.28 36.40 -70.16
CA VAL A 171 -0.72 36.02 -69.15
C VAL A 171 -1.07 34.55 -69.28
N ARG A 172 -1.30 34.05 -70.50
CA ARG A 172 -1.58 32.62 -70.74
C ARG A 172 -0.42 31.74 -70.29
N HIS A 173 0.82 32.16 -70.52
CA HIS A 173 2.00 31.41 -70.09
C HIS A 173 2.16 31.40 -68.55
N ALA A 174 1.94 32.55 -67.90
CA ALA A 174 1.98 32.66 -66.45
C ALA A 174 0.91 31.81 -65.76
N CYS A 175 -0.33 31.85 -66.27
CA CYS A 175 -1.43 31.01 -65.77
C CYS A 175 -1.11 29.52 -65.93
N LYS A 176 -0.58 29.09 -67.08
CA LYS A 176 -0.20 27.69 -67.29
C LYS A 176 0.91 27.23 -66.34
N LYS A 177 1.91 28.08 -66.10
CA LYS A 177 2.98 27.78 -65.13
C LYS A 177 2.43 27.63 -63.71
N LYS A 178 1.48 28.49 -63.31
CA LYS A 178 0.86 28.43 -61.97
C LYS A 178 -0.02 27.19 -61.79
N ILE A 179 -0.77 26.79 -62.82
CA ILE A 179 -1.57 25.55 -62.79
C ILE A 179 -0.67 24.34 -62.56
N ASN A 180 0.43 24.22 -63.31
CA ASN A 180 1.36 23.09 -63.15
C ASN A 180 1.96 23.04 -61.72
N MET A 181 2.34 24.19 -61.15
CA MET A 181 2.85 24.23 -59.76
C MET A 181 1.80 23.75 -58.74
N LEU A 182 0.53 24.12 -58.94
CA LEU A 182 -0.55 23.69 -58.05
C LEU A 182 -0.86 22.19 -58.19
N GLU A 183 -0.74 21.62 -59.40
CA GLU A 183 -0.90 20.18 -59.61
C GLU A 183 0.16 19.36 -58.88
N ASP A 184 1.42 19.83 -58.90
CA ASP A 184 2.53 19.20 -58.17
C ASP A 184 2.31 19.28 -56.64
N GLU A 185 1.90 20.45 -56.11
CA GLU A 185 1.60 20.61 -54.67
C GLU A 185 0.45 19.69 -54.21
N VAL A 186 -0.55 19.46 -55.07
CA VAL A 186 -1.67 18.55 -54.77
C VAL A 186 -1.22 17.08 -54.76
N LEU A 187 -0.28 16.69 -55.61
CA LEU A 187 0.30 15.35 -55.62
C LEU A 187 1.11 15.08 -54.33
N ASP A 188 1.95 16.03 -53.92
CA ASP A 188 2.73 15.93 -52.69
C ASP A 188 1.83 15.86 -51.45
N ALA A 189 0.76 16.65 -51.41
CA ALA A 189 -0.21 16.61 -50.31
C ALA A 189 -0.96 15.27 -50.23
N LYS A 190 -1.23 14.61 -51.38
CA LYS A 190 -1.84 13.28 -51.40
C LYS A 190 -0.87 12.20 -50.89
N ALA A 191 0.41 12.29 -51.24
CA ALA A 191 1.43 11.37 -50.75
C ALA A 191 1.60 11.48 -49.21
N ALA A 192 1.71 12.70 -48.69
CA ALA A 192 1.82 12.94 -47.24
C ALA A 192 0.58 12.43 -46.48
N LYS A 193 -0.61 12.56 -47.05
CA LYS A 193 -1.85 12.03 -46.44
C LYS A 193 -1.87 10.50 -46.38
N ALA A 194 -1.31 9.82 -47.38
CA ALA A 194 -1.21 8.36 -47.39
C ALA A 194 -0.22 7.85 -46.33
N GLU A 195 0.91 8.54 -46.14
CA GLU A 195 1.89 8.22 -45.11
C GLU A 195 1.31 8.35 -43.69
N VAL A 196 0.60 9.45 -43.41
CA VAL A 196 -0.09 9.66 -42.12
C VAL A 196 -1.15 8.59 -41.85
N GLN A 197 -1.83 8.09 -42.89
CA GLN A 197 -2.83 7.04 -42.75
C GLN A 197 -2.18 5.68 -42.42
N ALA A 198 -1.04 5.35 -43.05
CA ALA A 198 -0.28 4.13 -42.76
C ALA A 198 0.26 4.13 -41.32
N ASP A 199 0.79 5.26 -40.84
CA ASP A 199 1.25 5.40 -39.46
C ASP A 199 0.12 5.24 -38.44
N LYS A 200 -1.08 5.74 -38.76
CA LYS A 200 -2.27 5.59 -37.91
C LYS A 200 -2.69 4.14 -37.74
N GLU A 201 -2.60 3.34 -38.81
CA GLU A 201 -2.91 1.90 -38.78
C GLU A 201 -1.86 1.12 -37.99
N LYS A 202 -0.58 1.48 -38.12
CA LYS A 202 0.52 0.90 -37.32
C LYS A 202 0.34 1.18 -35.82
N VAL A 203 -0.02 2.40 -35.44
CA VAL A 203 -0.30 2.78 -34.04
C VAL A 203 -1.53 2.06 -33.50
N ALA A 204 -2.56 1.85 -34.33
CA ALA A 204 -3.74 1.08 -33.93
C ALA A 204 -3.38 -0.38 -33.60
N GLY A 205 -2.56 -1.03 -34.43
CA GLY A 205 -2.07 -2.39 -34.17
C GLY A 205 -1.22 -2.50 -32.90
N GLN A 206 -0.35 -1.51 -32.65
CA GLN A 206 0.44 -1.45 -31.40
C GLN A 206 -0.45 -1.27 -30.17
N LYS A 207 -1.52 -0.47 -30.26
CA LYS A 207 -2.47 -0.26 -29.16
C LYS A 207 -3.23 -1.52 -28.81
N GLU A 208 -3.63 -2.32 -29.81
CA GLU A 208 -4.30 -3.62 -29.57
C GLU A 208 -3.37 -4.68 -29.00
N ALA A 209 -2.09 -4.68 -29.39
CA ALA A 209 -1.07 -5.53 -28.77
C ALA A 209 -0.87 -5.16 -27.29
N LEU A 210 -0.69 -3.86 -27.01
CA LEU A 210 -0.51 -3.37 -25.63
C LEU A 210 -1.74 -3.68 -24.74
N ALA A 211 -2.95 -3.56 -25.30
CA ALA A 211 -4.18 -3.88 -24.57
C ALA A 211 -4.27 -5.38 -24.21
N ARG A 212 -3.79 -6.28 -25.08
CA ARG A 212 -3.70 -7.72 -24.80
C ARG A 212 -2.67 -8.01 -23.71
N ASP A 213 -1.52 -7.36 -23.75
CA ASP A 213 -0.47 -7.54 -22.75
C ASP A 213 -0.90 -7.02 -21.36
N VAL A 214 -1.61 -5.88 -21.31
CA VAL A 214 -2.20 -5.36 -20.07
C VAL A 214 -3.25 -6.32 -19.50
N ALA A 215 -4.14 -6.84 -20.35
CA ALA A 215 -5.15 -7.81 -19.90
C ALA A 215 -4.52 -9.11 -19.35
N LYS A 216 -3.41 -9.56 -19.96
CA LYS A 216 -2.64 -10.71 -19.47
C LYS A 216 -1.99 -10.42 -18.11
N LEU A 217 -1.36 -9.25 -17.95
CA LEU A 217 -0.77 -8.85 -16.66
C LEU A 217 -1.82 -8.68 -15.55
N GLU A 218 -3.01 -8.17 -15.87
CA GLU A 218 -4.11 -8.09 -14.92
C GLU A 218 -4.59 -9.48 -14.50
N ALA A 219 -4.70 -10.42 -15.44
CA ALA A 219 -5.04 -11.82 -15.14
C ALA A 219 -3.98 -12.50 -14.26
N ASP A 220 -2.69 -12.32 -14.58
CA ASP A 220 -1.57 -12.86 -13.80
C ASP A 220 -1.55 -12.27 -12.38
N LYS A 221 -1.85 -10.97 -12.23
CA LYS A 221 -1.98 -10.31 -10.91
C LYS A 221 -3.13 -10.89 -10.09
N THR A 222 -4.28 -11.17 -10.70
CA THR A 222 -5.39 -11.84 -10.00
C THR A 222 -5.06 -13.27 -9.60
N ALA A 223 -4.33 -14.01 -10.43
CA ALA A 223 -3.85 -15.35 -10.10
C ALA A 223 -2.88 -15.34 -8.91
N GLN A 224 -1.91 -14.41 -8.91
CA GLN A 224 -0.98 -14.23 -7.78
C GLN A 224 -1.69 -13.81 -6.50
N ALA A 225 -2.72 -12.95 -6.58
CA ALA A 225 -3.50 -12.57 -5.40
C ALA A 225 -4.28 -13.76 -4.81
N ALA A 226 -4.82 -14.64 -5.66
CA ALA A 226 -5.49 -15.86 -5.22
C ALA A 226 -4.49 -16.83 -4.55
N GLU A 227 -3.33 -17.07 -5.17
CA GLU A 227 -2.27 -17.91 -4.63
C GLU A 227 -1.75 -17.38 -3.28
N LYS A 228 -1.54 -16.08 -3.17
CA LYS A 228 -1.18 -15.42 -1.91
C LYS A 228 -2.22 -15.67 -0.81
N SER A 229 -3.52 -15.57 -1.13
CA SER A 229 -4.56 -15.80 -0.12
C SER A 229 -4.62 -17.26 0.35
N VAL A 230 -4.31 -18.22 -0.52
CA VAL A 230 -4.24 -19.65 -0.16
C VAL A 230 -3.04 -19.92 0.75
N ILE A 231 -1.90 -19.28 0.48
CA ILE A 231 -0.70 -19.36 1.33
C ILE A 231 -0.99 -18.75 2.71
N GLU A 232 -1.53 -17.53 2.77
CA GLU A 232 -1.88 -16.84 4.02
C GLU A 232 -2.91 -17.64 4.85
N ALA A 233 -3.90 -18.25 4.21
CA ALA A 233 -4.88 -19.10 4.90
C ALA A 233 -4.24 -20.36 5.49
N ARG A 234 -3.34 -21.02 4.74
CA ARG A 234 -2.67 -22.23 5.21
C ARG A 234 -1.61 -21.93 6.28
N GLU A 235 -0.97 -20.77 6.25
CA GLU A 235 -0.09 -20.30 7.32
C GLU A 235 -0.87 -20.09 8.63
N ALA A 236 -2.04 -19.46 8.56
CA ALA A 236 -2.90 -19.27 9.72
C ALA A 236 -3.42 -20.61 10.31
N GLU A 237 -3.75 -21.58 9.45
CA GLU A 237 -4.09 -22.94 9.88
C GLU A 237 -2.92 -23.61 10.62
N LEU A 238 -1.71 -23.57 10.04
CA LEU A 238 -0.53 -24.16 10.66
C LEU A 238 -0.16 -23.48 11.99
N GLU A 239 -0.29 -22.16 12.10
CA GLU A 239 -0.04 -21.43 13.34
C GLU A 239 -1.06 -21.82 14.43
N THR A 240 -2.31 -22.05 14.05
CA THR A 240 -3.36 -22.55 14.95
C THR A 240 -3.06 -23.99 15.40
N GLU A 241 -2.73 -24.89 14.47
CA GLU A 241 -2.35 -26.28 14.75
C GLU A 241 -1.13 -26.36 15.68
N LEU A 242 -0.09 -25.53 15.44
CA LEU A 242 1.11 -25.47 16.27
C LEU A 242 0.79 -24.97 17.69
N THR A 243 -0.09 -23.97 17.80
CA THR A 243 -0.53 -23.43 19.09
C THR A 243 -1.31 -24.47 19.89
N GLU A 244 -2.26 -25.16 19.25
CA GLU A 244 -3.04 -26.24 19.86
C GLU A 244 -2.16 -27.41 20.32
N ALA A 245 -1.22 -27.86 19.46
CA ALA A 245 -0.24 -28.89 19.81
C ALA A 245 0.66 -28.46 20.99
N GLY A 246 1.10 -27.20 21.01
CA GLY A 246 1.85 -26.63 22.13
C GLY A 246 1.07 -26.63 23.44
N HIS A 247 -0.23 -26.30 23.41
CA HIS A 247 -1.11 -26.38 24.58
C HIS A 247 -1.33 -27.82 25.05
N ALA A 248 -1.55 -28.76 24.13
CA ALA A 248 -1.70 -30.17 24.45
C ALA A 248 -0.43 -30.72 25.13
N CYS A 249 0.75 -30.41 24.58
CA CYS A 249 2.04 -30.82 25.17
C CYS A 249 2.23 -30.28 26.60
N ARG A 250 1.89 -29.00 26.84
CA ARG A 250 1.94 -28.41 28.18
C ARG A 250 0.96 -29.07 29.15
N SER A 251 -0.27 -29.34 28.71
CA SER A 251 -1.30 -29.99 29.53
C SER A 251 -0.89 -31.40 29.95
N VAL A 252 -0.33 -32.20 29.03
CA VAL A 252 0.13 -33.56 29.34
C VAL A 252 1.35 -33.54 30.28
N THR A 253 2.25 -32.56 30.10
CA THR A 253 3.40 -32.38 31.00
C THR A 253 2.95 -32.06 32.43
N LEU A 254 2.01 -31.11 32.59
CA LEU A 254 1.46 -30.76 33.90
C LEU A 254 0.74 -31.94 34.57
N ALA A 255 0.00 -32.74 33.79
CA ALA A 255 -0.66 -33.94 34.29
C ALA A 255 0.36 -34.98 34.79
N ASN A 256 1.46 -35.17 34.07
CA ASN A 256 2.55 -36.07 34.47
C ASN A 256 3.24 -35.58 35.77
N ASP A 257 3.50 -34.28 35.91
CA ASP A 257 4.08 -33.71 37.13
C ASP A 257 3.14 -33.88 38.34
N THR A 258 1.83 -33.68 38.13
CA THR A 258 0.82 -33.92 39.15
C THR A 258 0.79 -35.39 39.57
N LEU A 259 0.86 -36.33 38.61
CA LEU A 259 0.94 -37.77 38.91
C LEU A 259 2.22 -38.11 39.69
N LYS A 260 3.36 -37.52 39.32
CA LYS A 260 4.63 -37.70 40.04
C LYS A 260 4.53 -37.24 41.50
N GLN A 261 3.93 -36.09 41.76
CA GLN A 261 3.70 -35.59 43.13
C GLN A 261 2.77 -36.52 43.93
N ARG A 262 1.69 -37.01 43.30
CA ARG A 262 0.75 -37.92 43.97
C ARG A 262 1.38 -39.27 44.31
N VAL A 263 2.19 -39.84 43.41
CA VAL A 263 2.96 -41.07 43.67
C VAL A 263 3.89 -40.85 44.87
N SER A 264 4.66 -39.76 44.87
CA SER A 264 5.58 -39.44 45.97
C SER A 264 4.84 -39.26 47.31
N GLY A 265 3.68 -38.61 47.31
CA GLY A 265 2.83 -38.49 48.50
C GLY A 265 2.31 -39.83 49.02
N LEU A 266 1.94 -40.77 48.14
CA LEU A 266 1.53 -42.12 48.54
C LEU A 266 2.70 -42.94 49.08
N GLU A 267 3.89 -42.81 48.50
CA GLU A 267 5.11 -43.47 49.00
C GLU A 267 5.52 -42.94 50.38
N ALA A 268 5.42 -41.62 50.60
CA ALA A 268 5.63 -41.02 51.91
C ALA A 268 4.60 -41.52 52.93
N GLY A 269 3.32 -41.56 52.57
CA GLY A 269 2.27 -42.13 53.44
C GLY A 269 2.53 -43.60 53.78
N LYS A 270 2.96 -44.41 52.81
CA LYS A 270 3.34 -45.80 53.03
C LYS A 270 4.51 -45.91 54.03
N ALA A 271 5.53 -45.06 53.92
CA ALA A 271 6.66 -45.07 54.83
C ALA A 271 6.24 -44.79 56.29
N VAL A 272 5.26 -43.88 56.50
CA VAL A 272 4.68 -43.63 57.84
C VAL A 272 4.00 -44.89 58.38
N PHE A 273 3.15 -45.55 57.59
CA PHE A 273 2.50 -46.79 58.04
C PHE A 273 3.49 -47.94 58.29
N GLU A 274 4.58 -48.03 57.52
CA GLU A 274 5.65 -49.00 57.77
C GLU A 274 6.42 -48.72 59.07
N GLU A 275 6.60 -47.44 59.43
CA GLU A 275 7.17 -47.03 60.70
C GLU A 275 6.22 -47.32 61.88
N ASP A 276 4.94 -46.98 61.74
CA ASP A 276 3.91 -47.30 62.74
C ASP A 276 3.81 -48.81 62.96
N LYS A 277 3.88 -49.62 61.88
CA LYS A 277 3.94 -51.08 62.00
C LYS A 277 5.14 -51.53 62.82
N LYS A 278 6.34 -50.97 62.60
CA LYS A 278 7.53 -51.32 63.39
C LYS A 278 7.37 -50.94 64.86
N ASN A 279 6.77 -49.77 65.14
CA ASN A 279 6.49 -49.32 66.49
C ASN A 279 5.48 -50.25 67.19
N LEU A 280 4.39 -50.62 66.51
CA LEU A 280 3.41 -51.58 67.03
C LEU A 280 4.02 -52.98 67.27
N GLN A 281 4.93 -53.42 66.40
CA GLN A 281 5.67 -54.67 66.61
C GLN A 281 6.58 -54.60 67.85
N LEU A 282 7.20 -53.45 68.07
CA LEU A 282 8.03 -53.21 69.26
C LEU A 282 7.18 -53.18 70.53
N ASP A 283 6.07 -52.46 70.52
CA ASP A 283 5.13 -52.38 71.65
C ASP A 283 4.55 -53.76 71.98
N LEU A 284 4.21 -54.55 70.97
CA LEU A 284 3.79 -55.94 71.15
C LEU A 284 4.90 -56.77 71.79
N ALA A 285 6.13 -56.69 71.29
CA ALA A 285 7.26 -57.43 71.86
C ALA A 285 7.52 -57.05 73.33
N GLN A 286 7.50 -55.76 73.66
CA GLN A 286 7.69 -55.26 75.03
C GLN A 286 6.54 -55.67 75.95
N THR A 287 5.29 -55.64 75.46
CA THR A 287 4.12 -56.07 76.22
C THR A 287 4.16 -57.57 76.50
N LEU A 288 4.54 -58.38 75.51
CA LEU A 288 4.77 -59.82 75.66
C LEU A 288 5.83 -60.10 76.75
N GLU A 289 6.97 -59.42 76.70
CA GLU A 289 8.06 -59.60 77.66
C GLU A 289 7.63 -59.18 79.09
N TYR A 290 7.02 -58.01 79.24
CA TYR A 290 6.54 -57.50 80.53
C TYR A 290 5.50 -58.43 81.17
N LYS A 291 4.49 -58.83 80.41
CA LYS A 291 3.42 -59.70 80.91
C LYS A 291 3.89 -61.13 81.17
N GLN A 292 4.82 -61.64 80.37
CA GLN A 292 5.44 -62.94 80.64
C GLN A 292 6.25 -62.92 81.94
N ALA A 293 6.98 -61.84 82.23
CA ALA A 293 7.68 -61.67 83.50
C ALA A 293 6.71 -61.57 84.69
N GLU A 294 5.61 -60.80 84.56
CA GLU A 294 4.56 -60.68 85.60
C GLU A 294 3.92 -62.04 85.92
N MET A 295 3.58 -62.82 84.88
CA MET A 295 3.04 -64.17 85.07
C MET A 295 4.06 -65.13 85.71
N GLN A 296 5.33 -65.07 85.30
CA GLN A 296 6.39 -65.88 85.90
C GLN A 296 6.58 -65.55 87.38
N GLU A 297 6.58 -64.27 87.77
CA GLU A 297 6.67 -63.87 89.18
C GLU A 297 5.48 -64.41 89.99
N LEU A 298 4.25 -64.30 89.47
CA LEU A 298 3.06 -64.85 90.12
C LEU A 298 3.14 -66.38 90.26
N GLN A 299 3.59 -67.09 89.23
CA GLN A 299 3.79 -68.54 89.27
C GLN A 299 4.85 -68.96 90.28
N GLU A 300 6.00 -68.29 90.30
CA GLU A 300 7.07 -68.54 91.28
C GLU A 300 6.60 -68.27 92.71
N ARG A 301 5.82 -67.21 92.93
CA ARG A 301 5.23 -66.90 94.25
C ARG A 301 4.22 -67.95 94.68
N ILE A 302 3.40 -68.48 93.78
CA ILE A 302 2.47 -69.58 94.09
C ILE A 302 3.27 -70.83 94.49
N LEU A 303 4.24 -71.24 93.65
CA LEU A 303 5.07 -72.43 93.88
C LEU A 303 5.89 -72.36 95.18
N ALA A 304 6.52 -71.21 95.46
CA ALA A 304 7.30 -71.03 96.68
C ALA A 304 6.45 -71.15 97.95
N ASN A 305 5.20 -70.66 97.92
CA ASN A 305 4.31 -70.70 99.08
C ASN A 305 3.63 -72.06 99.28
N GLU A 306 3.36 -72.80 98.20
CA GLU A 306 2.91 -74.20 98.28
C GLU A 306 3.96 -75.09 98.95
N HIS A 307 5.25 -74.84 98.69
CA HIS A 307 6.35 -75.61 99.27
C HIS A 307 6.60 -75.27 100.75
N ASP A 308 6.46 -74.00 101.15
CA ASP A 308 6.80 -73.53 102.50
C ASP A 308 5.63 -73.58 103.51
N GLN A 309 4.40 -73.87 103.07
CA GLN A 309 3.16 -73.82 103.90
C GLN A 309 2.93 -72.50 104.66
N LYS A 310 3.52 -71.40 104.20
CA LYS A 310 3.50 -70.10 104.90
C LYS A 310 2.23 -69.28 104.65
N LEU A 311 1.55 -69.50 103.53
CA LEU A 311 0.32 -68.82 103.18
C LEU A 311 -0.91 -69.69 103.48
N SER A 312 -2.00 -69.03 103.83
CA SER A 312 -3.31 -69.64 103.96
C SER A 312 -3.88 -70.02 102.59
N ALA A 313 -4.79 -71.01 102.58
CA ALA A 313 -5.50 -71.41 101.35
C ALA A 313 -6.26 -70.23 100.68
N ALA A 314 -6.67 -69.24 101.48
CA ALA A 314 -7.33 -68.04 100.98
C ALA A 314 -6.36 -67.13 100.19
N GLU A 315 -5.12 -66.99 100.66
CA GLU A 315 -4.08 -66.19 99.97
C GLU A 315 -3.59 -66.88 98.69
N ILE A 316 -3.48 -68.21 98.68
CA ILE A 316 -3.16 -68.96 97.46
C ILE A 316 -4.26 -68.78 96.41
N LYS A 317 -5.54 -68.82 96.84
CA LYS A 317 -6.67 -68.60 95.95
C LYS A 317 -6.70 -67.18 95.38
N ASP A 318 -6.42 -66.17 96.18
CA ASP A 318 -6.31 -64.76 95.72
C ASP A 318 -5.19 -64.59 94.67
N LEU A 319 -4.04 -65.24 94.88
CA LEU A 319 -2.96 -65.23 93.88
C LEU A 319 -3.34 -65.95 92.58
N GLN A 320 -4.07 -67.06 92.66
CA GLN A 320 -4.59 -67.77 91.49
C GLN A 320 -5.63 -66.94 90.72
N GLU A 321 -6.53 -66.24 91.43
CA GLU A 321 -7.48 -65.32 90.81
C GLU A 321 -6.74 -64.15 90.13
N LYS A 322 -5.72 -63.57 90.77
CA LYS A 322 -4.86 -62.53 90.17
C LYS A 322 -4.12 -63.00 88.92
N LEU A 323 -3.58 -64.23 88.94
CA LEU A 323 -2.94 -64.82 87.76
C LEU A 323 -3.94 -64.96 86.60
N MET A 324 -5.15 -65.46 86.87
CA MET A 324 -6.19 -65.61 85.86
C MET A 324 -6.65 -64.26 85.26
N TYR A 325 -6.78 -63.23 86.10
CA TYR A 325 -7.08 -61.87 85.63
C TYR A 325 -5.95 -61.29 84.79
N ALA A 326 -4.68 -61.46 85.21
CA ALA A 326 -3.52 -61.00 84.45
C ALA A 326 -3.40 -61.71 83.09
N GLU A 327 -3.67 -63.02 83.04
CA GLU A 327 -3.75 -63.79 81.78
C GLU A 327 -4.85 -63.25 80.86
N HIS A 328 -6.01 -62.91 81.41
CA HIS A 328 -7.12 -62.37 80.62
C HIS A 328 -6.81 -60.98 80.06
N GLU A 329 -6.29 -60.06 80.89
CA GLU A 329 -5.85 -58.73 80.44
C GLU A 329 -4.74 -58.82 79.39
N TYR A 330 -3.79 -59.74 79.58
CA TYR A 330 -2.72 -59.98 78.62
C TYR A 330 -3.24 -60.40 77.25
N MET A 331 -4.18 -61.36 77.21
CA MET A 331 -4.80 -61.79 75.95
C MET A 331 -5.57 -60.66 75.27
N GLN A 332 -6.30 -59.82 76.02
CA GLN A 332 -7.01 -58.68 75.45
C GLN A 332 -6.06 -57.64 74.83
N GLU A 333 -4.95 -57.32 75.50
CA GLU A 333 -3.99 -56.35 74.97
C GLU A 333 -3.25 -56.90 73.73
N ILE A 334 -2.91 -58.20 73.72
CA ILE A 334 -2.35 -58.87 72.53
C ILE A 334 -3.35 -58.79 71.37
N ASP A 335 -4.61 -59.19 71.57
CA ASP A 335 -5.62 -59.19 70.52
C ASP A 335 -5.82 -57.78 69.93
N LYS A 336 -5.79 -56.76 70.79
CA LYS A 336 -5.86 -55.35 70.39
C LYS A 336 -4.67 -54.93 69.54
N LEU A 337 -3.43 -55.22 69.97
CA LEU A 337 -2.22 -54.88 69.21
C LEU A 337 -2.13 -55.66 67.89
N GLN A 338 -2.55 -56.93 67.87
CA GLN A 338 -2.65 -57.73 66.64
C GLN A 338 -3.68 -57.16 65.67
N GLY A 339 -4.83 -56.68 66.17
CA GLY A 339 -5.82 -55.99 65.36
C GLY A 339 -5.27 -54.72 64.70
N GLN A 340 -4.53 -53.90 65.47
CA GLN A 340 -3.89 -52.69 64.95
C GLN A 340 -2.80 -53.01 63.91
N LEU A 341 -2.02 -54.07 64.11
CA LEU A 341 -1.03 -54.53 63.13
C LEU A 341 -1.67 -54.98 61.82
N LEU A 342 -2.82 -55.68 61.90
CA LEU A 342 -3.56 -56.11 60.72
C LEU A 342 -4.09 -54.91 59.92
N GLU A 343 -4.65 -53.91 60.61
CA GLU A 343 -5.14 -52.68 59.99
C GLU A 343 -4.00 -51.89 59.31
N ALA A 344 -2.83 -51.79 59.97
CA ALA A 344 -1.65 -51.18 59.36
C ALA A 344 -1.20 -51.91 58.08
N ASP A 345 -1.22 -53.25 58.09
CA ASP A 345 -0.88 -54.06 56.91
C ASP A 345 -1.88 -53.88 55.75
N GLU A 346 -3.18 -53.84 56.03
CA GLU A 346 -4.21 -53.57 55.03
C GLU A 346 -4.05 -52.17 54.40
N ASN A 347 -3.69 -51.17 55.22
CA ASN A 347 -3.41 -49.81 54.75
C ASN A 347 -2.16 -49.77 53.85
N ILE A 348 -1.08 -50.44 54.22
CA ILE A 348 0.15 -50.54 53.41
C ILE A 348 -0.13 -51.20 52.05
N VAL A 349 -0.92 -52.29 52.03
CA VAL A 349 -1.31 -52.97 50.79
C VAL A 349 -2.14 -52.04 49.91
N THR A 350 -3.17 -51.40 50.48
CA THR A 350 -4.05 -50.48 49.75
C THR A 350 -3.29 -49.30 49.14
N LEU A 351 -2.34 -48.72 49.88
CA LEU A 351 -1.48 -47.64 49.37
C LEU A 351 -0.53 -48.12 48.28
N SER A 352 0.02 -49.33 48.41
CA SER A 352 0.90 -49.93 47.40
C SER A 352 0.16 -50.22 46.09
N GLU A 353 -1.08 -50.71 46.14
CA GLU A 353 -1.90 -50.92 44.95
C GLU A 353 -2.25 -49.60 44.27
N LYS A 354 -2.60 -48.57 45.05
CA LYS A 354 -2.86 -47.22 44.52
C LYS A 354 -1.62 -46.59 43.89
N SER A 355 -0.44 -46.72 44.51
CA SER A 355 0.80 -46.17 43.94
C SER A 355 1.15 -46.89 42.63
N ALA A 356 1.03 -48.21 42.57
CA ALA A 356 1.27 -48.98 41.35
C ALA A 356 0.32 -48.58 40.20
N GLY A 357 -0.97 -48.33 40.51
CA GLY A 357 -1.93 -47.83 39.52
C GLY A 357 -1.56 -46.45 38.97
N LEU A 358 -1.14 -45.54 39.84
CA LEU A 358 -0.69 -44.20 39.42
C LEU A 358 0.64 -44.23 38.66
N GLU A 359 1.55 -45.17 39.00
CA GLU A 359 2.81 -45.38 38.26
C GLU A 359 2.50 -45.79 36.81
N GLN A 360 1.53 -46.68 36.60
CA GLN A 360 1.09 -47.11 35.28
C GLN A 360 0.45 -45.95 34.48
N GLU A 361 -0.38 -45.12 35.12
CA GLU A 361 -0.94 -43.91 34.50
C GLU A 361 0.15 -42.90 34.14
N ARG A 362 1.16 -42.72 35.00
CA ARG A 362 2.30 -41.85 34.76
C ARG A 362 3.12 -42.33 33.57
N ASP A 363 3.39 -43.63 33.47
CA ASP A 363 4.15 -44.19 32.36
C ASP A 363 3.37 -44.10 31.03
N LYS A 364 2.04 -44.23 31.07
CA LYS A 364 1.18 -43.90 29.93
C LYS A 364 1.27 -42.41 29.56
N ALA A 365 1.15 -41.50 30.51
CA ALA A 365 1.25 -40.06 30.28
C ALA A 365 2.63 -39.64 29.73
N LYS A 366 3.71 -40.30 30.18
CA LYS A 366 5.05 -40.12 29.60
C LYS A 366 5.10 -40.53 28.13
N LYS A 367 4.50 -41.67 27.78
CA LYS A 367 4.43 -42.15 26.40
C LYS A 367 3.62 -41.20 25.53
N ASP A 368 2.46 -40.75 26.01
CA ASP A 368 1.60 -39.81 25.30
C ASP A 368 2.28 -38.44 25.14
N SER A 369 3.05 -37.98 26.15
CA SER A 369 3.87 -36.77 26.06
C SER A 369 4.97 -36.90 25.01
N ALA A 370 5.67 -38.04 24.97
CA ALA A 370 6.71 -38.28 23.97
C ALA A 370 6.14 -38.28 22.55
N GLN A 371 4.99 -38.94 22.33
CA GLN A 371 4.31 -38.93 21.04
C GLN A 371 3.88 -37.51 20.62
N MET A 372 3.28 -36.74 21.53
CA MET A 372 2.90 -35.35 21.26
C MET A 372 4.10 -34.46 20.92
N ARG A 373 5.27 -34.71 21.53
CA ARG A 373 6.51 -34.00 21.18
C ARG A 373 6.99 -34.37 19.78
N GLU A 374 6.94 -35.64 19.41
CA GLU A 374 7.29 -36.08 18.04
C GLU A 374 6.35 -35.44 16.99
N GLU A 375 5.04 -35.40 17.26
CA GLU A 375 4.05 -34.74 16.41
C GLU A 375 4.31 -33.23 16.29
N TYR A 376 4.60 -32.57 17.42
CA TYR A 376 4.97 -31.14 17.43
C TYR A 376 6.25 -30.87 16.65
N ASP A 377 7.30 -31.66 16.86
CA ASP A 377 8.57 -31.50 16.15
C ASP A 377 8.40 -31.75 14.64
N ALA A 378 7.52 -32.68 14.23
CA ALA A 378 7.18 -32.91 12.84
C ALA A 378 6.42 -31.73 12.20
N LEU A 379 5.44 -31.15 12.90
CA LEU A 379 4.72 -29.95 12.44
C LEU A 379 5.67 -28.75 12.36
N PHE A 380 6.54 -28.56 13.35
CA PHE A 380 7.54 -27.50 13.36
C PHE A 380 8.53 -27.64 12.20
N ALA A 381 8.94 -28.87 11.86
CA ALA A 381 9.78 -29.14 10.70
C ALA A 381 9.08 -28.78 9.38
N GLN A 382 7.79 -29.10 9.24
CA GLN A 382 6.99 -28.72 8.06
C GLN A 382 6.86 -27.19 7.94
N TYR A 383 6.57 -26.51 9.04
CA TYR A 383 6.51 -25.05 9.10
C TYR A 383 7.84 -24.41 8.70
N SER A 384 8.95 -24.93 9.25
CA SER A 384 10.31 -24.45 8.94
C SER A 384 10.67 -24.66 7.47
N ALA A 385 10.30 -25.81 6.88
CA ALA A 385 10.55 -26.09 5.46
C ALA A 385 9.82 -25.09 4.55
N ARG A 386 8.55 -24.78 4.84
CA ARG A 386 7.79 -23.77 4.09
C ARG A 386 8.36 -22.37 4.21
N PHE A 387 8.82 -21.98 5.41
CA PHE A 387 9.48 -20.70 5.60
C PHE A 387 10.78 -20.59 4.79
N ALA A 388 11.51 -21.70 4.63
CA ALA A 388 12.67 -21.75 3.75
C ALA A 388 12.28 -21.56 2.27
N GLU A 389 11.24 -22.23 1.79
CA GLU A 389 10.72 -22.07 0.42
C GLU A 389 10.27 -20.63 0.12
N LEU A 390 9.58 -19.99 1.08
CA LEU A 390 9.19 -18.59 0.98
C LEU A 390 10.44 -17.67 0.92
N GLY A 391 11.46 -18.01 1.70
CA GLY A 391 12.78 -17.37 1.67
C GLY A 391 13.43 -17.39 0.31
N ASP A 392 13.51 -18.57 -0.29
CA ASP A 392 14.10 -18.78 -1.61
C ASP A 392 13.32 -17.99 -2.68
N SER A 393 11.98 -18.01 -2.61
CA SER A 393 11.12 -17.26 -3.54
C SER A 393 11.32 -15.73 -3.43
N VAL A 394 11.42 -15.19 -2.22
CA VAL A 394 11.67 -13.76 -1.99
C VAL A 394 13.08 -13.38 -2.45
N ALA A 395 14.07 -14.25 -2.25
CA ALA A 395 15.44 -14.05 -2.73
C ALA A 395 15.51 -14.04 -4.26
N GLU A 396 14.85 -14.98 -4.93
CA GLU A 396 14.75 -15.03 -6.40
C GLU A 396 14.06 -13.78 -6.97
N TRP A 397 12.95 -13.37 -6.38
CA TRP A 397 12.24 -12.16 -6.80
C TRP A 397 13.09 -10.89 -6.65
N TYR A 398 13.83 -10.77 -5.53
CA TYR A 398 14.74 -9.64 -5.33
C TYR A 398 15.92 -9.66 -6.32
N ALA A 399 16.50 -10.84 -6.59
CA ALA A 399 17.56 -11.00 -7.59
C ALA A 399 17.08 -10.61 -9.00
N PHE A 400 15.83 -10.94 -9.35
CA PHE A 400 15.20 -10.52 -10.60
C PHE A 400 15.10 -8.99 -10.71
N ILE A 401 14.66 -8.32 -9.64
CA ILE A 401 14.59 -6.85 -9.61
C ILE A 401 15.99 -6.24 -9.80
N GLU A 402 16.98 -6.70 -9.04
CA GLU A 402 18.35 -6.19 -9.17
C GLU A 402 18.92 -6.40 -10.58
N SER A 403 18.64 -7.53 -11.22
CA SER A 403 19.02 -7.80 -12.61
C SER A 403 18.34 -6.84 -13.60
N ALA A 404 17.04 -6.56 -13.41
CA ALA A 404 16.30 -5.61 -14.26
C ALA A 404 16.85 -4.17 -14.14
N PHE A 405 17.23 -3.74 -12.93
CA PHE A 405 17.90 -2.46 -12.71
C PHE A 405 19.31 -2.38 -13.32
N ALA A 406 20.04 -3.49 -13.32
CA ALA A 406 21.37 -3.55 -13.93
C ALA A 406 21.31 -3.47 -15.47
N GLN A 407 20.26 -4.04 -16.07
CA GLN A 407 20.10 -4.08 -17.54
C GLN A 407 19.51 -2.79 -18.13
N ASN A 408 18.84 -1.95 -17.33
CA ASN A 408 18.13 -0.80 -17.84
C ASN A 408 18.46 0.49 -17.06
N ALA A 409 19.36 1.29 -17.63
CA ALA A 409 19.87 2.51 -16.98
C ALA A 409 18.75 3.52 -16.66
N GLU A 410 17.68 3.57 -17.47
CA GLU A 410 16.53 4.46 -17.28
C GLU A 410 15.73 4.15 -16.01
N PHE A 411 15.84 2.92 -15.46
CA PHE A 411 15.17 2.57 -14.20
C PHE A 411 15.83 3.24 -13.00
N ASN A 412 17.10 3.66 -13.12
CA ASN A 412 17.78 4.32 -12.02
C ASN A 412 17.26 5.74 -11.76
N ASP A 413 16.72 6.40 -12.78
CA ASP A 413 16.21 7.78 -12.70
C ASP A 413 14.72 7.83 -12.30
N ASN A 414 14.04 6.67 -12.22
CA ASN A 414 12.64 6.59 -11.85
C ASN A 414 12.47 6.38 -10.33
N GLU A 415 12.00 7.42 -9.64
CA GLU A 415 11.81 7.46 -8.19
C GLU A 415 10.90 6.34 -7.66
N GLN A 416 9.83 5.99 -8.39
CA GLN A 416 8.90 4.94 -7.99
C GLN A 416 9.55 3.55 -8.06
N LEU A 417 10.39 3.32 -9.07
CA LEU A 417 11.14 2.08 -9.20
C LEU A 417 12.21 1.99 -8.10
N GLN A 418 12.93 3.08 -7.81
CA GLN A 418 13.90 3.13 -6.71
C GLN A 418 13.25 2.83 -5.34
N GLU A 419 12.05 3.35 -5.10
CA GLU A 419 11.28 3.02 -3.90
C GLU A 419 10.91 1.52 -3.86
N LEU A 420 10.47 0.96 -4.99
CA LEU A 420 10.16 -0.48 -5.09
C LEU A 420 11.40 -1.36 -4.80
N ARG A 421 12.57 -0.99 -5.34
CA ARG A 421 13.85 -1.66 -5.08
C ARG A 421 14.24 -1.57 -3.60
N SER A 422 14.08 -0.40 -2.98
CA SER A 422 14.32 -0.21 -1.55
C SER A 422 13.41 -1.07 -0.67
N ARG A 423 12.12 -1.13 -1.00
CA ARG A 423 11.14 -1.99 -0.30
C ARG A 423 11.46 -3.47 -0.48
N GLY A 424 11.81 -3.90 -1.69
CA GLY A 424 12.21 -5.28 -1.97
C GLY A 424 13.46 -5.69 -1.18
N LYS A 425 14.45 -4.79 -1.08
CA LYS A 425 15.65 -5.02 -0.26
C LYS A 425 15.32 -5.17 1.23
N LYS A 426 14.44 -4.32 1.77
CA LYS A 426 13.99 -4.42 3.17
C LYS A 426 13.25 -5.71 3.44
N LEU A 427 12.39 -6.14 2.51
CA LEU A 427 11.64 -7.39 2.62
C LEU A 427 12.58 -8.60 2.58
N ALA A 428 13.56 -8.62 1.68
CA ALA A 428 14.55 -9.69 1.59
C ALA A 428 15.38 -9.82 2.88
N VAL A 429 15.81 -8.69 3.47
CA VAL A 429 16.51 -8.67 4.77
C VAL A 429 15.60 -9.20 5.88
N LEU A 430 14.35 -8.71 5.97
CA LEU A 430 13.37 -9.17 6.97
C LEU A 430 13.12 -10.68 6.88
N VAL A 431 12.96 -11.21 5.67
CA VAL A 431 12.71 -12.64 5.45
C VAL A 431 13.96 -13.46 5.78
N SER A 432 15.17 -13.00 5.42
CA SER A 432 16.42 -13.65 5.86
C SER A 432 16.57 -13.64 7.38
N ASP A 433 16.26 -12.52 8.05
CA ASP A 433 16.31 -12.42 9.51
C ASP A 433 15.32 -13.38 10.17
N LEU A 434 14.09 -13.47 9.64
CA LEU A 434 13.07 -14.42 10.12
C LEU A 434 13.48 -15.89 9.90
N ILE A 435 14.16 -16.20 8.78
CA ILE A 435 14.68 -17.54 8.51
C ILE A 435 15.82 -17.89 9.45
N GLU A 436 16.75 -16.96 9.69
CA GLU A 436 17.81 -17.14 10.68
C GLU A 436 17.24 -17.24 12.10
N GLU A 437 16.17 -16.50 12.42
CA GLU A 437 15.47 -16.59 13.70
C GLU A 437 14.76 -17.94 13.87
N ALA A 438 14.15 -18.47 12.81
CA ALA A 438 13.53 -19.79 12.77
C ALA A 438 14.58 -20.92 12.88
N LYS A 439 15.70 -20.82 12.14
CA LYS A 439 16.82 -21.78 12.19
C LYS A 439 17.54 -21.78 13.53
N SER A 440 17.76 -20.61 14.11
CA SER A 440 18.38 -20.47 15.44
C SER A 440 17.43 -20.86 16.57
N GLY A 441 16.14 -20.99 16.28
CA GLY A 441 15.10 -21.21 17.28
C GLY A 441 15.09 -20.10 18.33
N SER A 442 15.41 -18.84 18.00
CA SER A 442 15.64 -17.81 19.03
C SER A 442 14.34 -17.42 19.78
N ARG A 443 13.20 -17.35 19.09
CA ARG A 443 11.88 -17.06 19.69
C ARG A 443 11.15 -18.33 20.15
N VAL A 444 11.02 -19.33 19.29
CA VAL A 444 10.37 -20.62 19.62
C VAL A 444 11.24 -21.45 20.57
N GLY A 445 12.55 -21.30 20.53
CA GLY A 445 13.49 -21.94 21.45
C GLY A 445 13.61 -21.26 22.81
N GLN A 446 13.08 -20.04 23.02
CA GLN A 446 12.83 -19.55 24.39
C GLN A 446 11.71 -20.34 25.05
N ASP A 447 10.64 -20.67 24.31
CA ASP A 447 9.60 -21.58 24.81
C ASP A 447 10.07 -23.04 24.85
N ARG A 448 10.87 -23.50 23.87
CA ARG A 448 11.51 -24.83 23.90
C ARG A 448 12.51 -24.97 25.04
N LYS A 449 13.26 -23.92 25.42
CA LYS A 449 14.13 -23.90 26.61
C LYS A 449 13.34 -23.90 27.90
N LYS A 450 12.16 -23.26 27.96
CA LYS A 450 11.25 -23.38 29.11
C LYS A 450 10.63 -24.79 29.24
N VAL A 451 10.38 -25.47 28.11
CA VAL A 451 9.84 -26.84 28.08
C VAL A 451 10.92 -27.92 28.29
N ASN A 452 12.19 -27.65 27.95
CA ASN A 452 13.30 -28.61 28.04
C ASN A 452 14.35 -28.29 29.13
N ALA A 453 14.13 -27.31 30.01
CA ALA A 453 15.04 -27.08 31.14
C ALA A 453 14.97 -28.30 32.10
N PRO A 454 16.05 -29.07 32.28
CA PRO A 454 16.09 -30.07 33.34
C PRO A 454 16.08 -29.33 34.67
N TRP A 455 15.14 -29.71 35.54
CA TRP A 455 15.12 -29.25 36.92
C TRP A 455 16.42 -29.72 37.59
N HIS A 456 17.31 -28.79 37.94
CA HIS A 456 18.42 -29.11 38.83
C HIS A 456 17.82 -29.39 40.22
N GLU A 457 18.04 -30.62 40.72
CA GLU A 457 17.75 -30.96 42.12
C GLU A 457 18.46 -29.94 43.02
N PRO A 458 17.73 -29.23 43.91
CA PRO A 458 18.37 -28.41 44.92
C PRO A 458 19.14 -29.35 45.83
N GLU A 459 20.46 -29.14 45.94
CA GLU A 459 21.29 -29.76 46.97
C GLU A 459 20.61 -29.57 48.34
N GLU A 460 20.53 -30.68 49.10
CA GLU A 460 19.96 -30.86 50.43
C GLU A 460 19.85 -29.57 51.27
N ALA A 461 18.82 -28.78 51.01
CA ALA A 461 18.35 -27.73 51.90
C ALA A 461 17.20 -28.31 52.70
N SER A 462 17.25 -28.14 54.02
CA SER A 462 16.22 -28.53 54.98
C SER A 462 14.81 -28.40 54.41
N LEU A 463 14.05 -29.51 54.44
CA LEU A 463 12.66 -29.58 53.98
C LEU A 463 11.85 -28.41 54.58
N PRO A 464 11.15 -27.61 53.74
CA PRO A 464 10.27 -26.55 54.23
C PRO A 464 9.17 -27.15 55.10
N THR A 465 8.70 -26.41 56.10
CA THR A 465 7.53 -26.83 56.88
C THR A 465 6.27 -26.75 56.00
N LEU A 466 5.21 -27.49 56.36
CA LEU A 466 3.93 -27.48 55.64
C LEU A 466 3.32 -26.07 55.50
N GLU A 467 3.58 -25.18 56.47
CA GLU A 467 3.17 -23.76 56.41
C GLU A 467 3.98 -22.98 55.36
N ASP A 468 5.27 -23.30 55.18
CA ASP A 468 6.11 -22.68 54.15
C ASP A 468 5.71 -23.10 52.72
N GLU A 469 5.14 -24.31 52.56
CA GLU A 469 4.67 -24.78 51.25
C GLU A 469 3.34 -24.14 50.82
N ASP A 470 2.41 -23.93 51.75
CA ASP A 470 1.14 -23.24 51.48
C ASP A 470 1.35 -21.75 51.16
N ASP A 471 2.27 -21.08 51.86
CA ASP A 471 2.66 -19.71 51.56
C ASP A 471 3.35 -19.61 50.20
N ARG A 472 4.22 -20.59 49.87
CA ARG A 472 4.90 -20.64 48.58
C ARG A 472 3.95 -20.96 47.42
N TYR A 473 2.96 -21.82 47.64
CA TYR A 473 1.91 -22.12 46.64
C TYR A 473 1.01 -20.91 46.42
N SER A 474 0.64 -20.20 47.49
CA SER A 474 -0.13 -18.95 47.42
C SER A 474 0.65 -17.87 46.68
N GLN A 475 1.95 -17.73 46.94
CA GLN A 475 2.84 -16.80 46.24
C GLN A 475 2.98 -17.16 44.76
N MET A 476 3.17 -18.44 44.42
CA MET A 476 3.25 -18.90 43.04
C MET A 476 1.93 -18.66 42.27
N LEU A 477 0.77 -18.91 42.90
CA LEU A 477 -0.54 -18.60 42.33
C LEU A 477 -0.71 -17.09 42.08
N ASP A 478 -0.23 -16.26 43.00
CA ASP A 478 -0.25 -14.81 42.85
C ASP A 478 0.68 -14.33 41.71
N GLU A 479 1.85 -14.93 41.57
CA GLU A 479 2.79 -14.65 40.47
C GLU A 479 2.22 -15.06 39.10
N VAL A 480 1.61 -16.24 39.02
CA VAL A 480 0.95 -16.71 37.79
C VAL A 480 -0.24 -15.82 37.43
N LYS A 481 -1.06 -15.41 38.41
CA LYS A 481 -2.14 -14.44 38.19
C LYS A 481 -1.61 -13.09 37.73
N ALA A 482 -0.50 -12.62 38.31
CA ALA A 482 0.10 -11.34 37.93
C ALA A 482 0.65 -11.35 36.49
N GLU A 483 1.32 -12.43 36.07
CA GLU A 483 1.84 -12.55 34.71
C GLU A 483 0.69 -12.67 33.69
N HIS A 484 -0.36 -13.43 34.03
CA HIS A 484 -1.56 -13.52 33.18
C HIS A 484 -2.30 -12.18 33.08
N GLN A 485 -2.38 -11.40 34.17
CA GLN A 485 -2.94 -10.05 34.15
C GLN A 485 -2.13 -9.12 33.25
N LYS A 486 -0.81 -9.22 33.26
CA LYS A 486 0.08 -8.42 32.41
C LYS A 486 -0.08 -8.75 30.92
N GLU A 487 -0.19 -10.03 30.59
CA GLU A 487 -0.46 -10.50 29.23
C GLU A 487 -1.80 -9.97 28.71
N ILE A 488 -2.89 -10.16 29.48
CA ILE A 488 -4.22 -9.68 29.09
C ILE A 488 -4.24 -8.14 29.00
N TRP A 489 -3.52 -7.44 29.88
CA TRP A 489 -3.37 -5.99 29.80
C TRP A 489 -2.68 -5.55 28.49
N GLY A 490 -1.64 -6.29 28.07
CA GLY A 490 -1.01 -6.11 26.77
C GLY A 490 -2.01 -6.27 25.61
N TRP A 491 -2.85 -7.31 25.67
CA TRP A 491 -3.92 -7.51 24.68
C TRP A 491 -4.96 -6.38 24.69
N MET A 492 -5.35 -5.88 25.87
CA MET A 492 -6.29 -4.74 25.96
C MET A 492 -5.74 -3.49 25.26
N HIS A 493 -4.44 -3.21 25.40
CA HIS A 493 -3.78 -2.11 24.70
C HIS A 493 -3.76 -2.35 23.18
N ALA A 494 -3.33 -3.53 22.73
CA ALA A 494 -3.29 -3.86 21.31
C ALA A 494 -4.67 -3.79 20.65
N LEU A 495 -5.72 -4.27 21.33
CA LEU A 495 -7.10 -4.23 20.83
C LEU A 495 -7.65 -2.80 20.72
N LYS A 496 -7.21 -1.89 21.60
CA LYS A 496 -7.58 -0.47 21.53
C LYS A 496 -6.98 0.20 20.30
N GLU A 497 -5.75 -0.15 19.93
CA GLU A 497 -5.02 0.45 18.80
C GLU A 497 -5.45 -0.15 17.44
N ASN A 498 -5.78 -1.44 17.39
CA ASN A 498 -5.98 -2.16 16.12
C ASN A 498 -7.43 -2.21 15.60
N ASN A 499 -8.33 -1.33 16.06
CA ASN A 499 -9.75 -1.33 15.62
C ASN A 499 -10.43 -2.72 15.70
N ALA A 500 -10.05 -3.55 16.68
CA ALA A 500 -10.59 -4.90 16.78
C ALA A 500 -12.13 -4.91 16.96
N PRO A 501 -12.82 -5.99 16.49
CA PRO A 501 -14.26 -6.15 16.65
C PRO A 501 -14.71 -5.97 18.10
N TYR A 502 -15.89 -5.37 18.29
CA TYR A 502 -16.38 -5.01 19.62
C TYR A 502 -16.66 -6.22 20.50
N GLU A 503 -17.08 -7.33 19.91
CA GLU A 503 -17.34 -8.61 20.57
C GLU A 503 -16.04 -9.19 21.16
N LEU A 504 -14.92 -9.06 20.44
CA LEU A 504 -13.63 -9.51 20.91
C LEU A 504 -13.13 -8.62 22.05
N LYS A 505 -13.23 -7.29 21.90
CA LYS A 505 -12.90 -6.34 22.97
C LYS A 505 -13.70 -6.62 24.23
N GLN A 506 -15.01 -6.84 24.10
CA GLN A 506 -15.90 -7.17 25.22
C GLN A 506 -15.45 -8.45 25.93
N LYS A 507 -15.18 -9.54 25.19
CA LYS A 507 -14.70 -10.80 25.75
C LYS A 507 -13.38 -10.65 26.49
N VAL A 508 -12.43 -9.88 25.94
CA VAL A 508 -11.12 -9.68 26.57
C VAL A 508 -11.22 -8.84 27.84
N TYR A 509 -11.97 -7.72 27.84
CA TYR A 509 -12.20 -6.95 29.06
C TYR A 509 -12.95 -7.76 30.14
N ALA A 510 -13.93 -8.57 29.74
CA ALA A 510 -14.66 -9.44 30.67
C ALA A 510 -13.75 -10.51 31.29
N LYS A 511 -12.92 -11.19 30.48
CA LYS A 511 -11.92 -12.15 30.96
C LYS A 511 -10.92 -11.49 31.90
N PHE A 512 -10.42 -10.30 31.54
CA PHE A 512 -9.51 -9.54 32.38
C PHE A 512 -10.10 -9.27 33.76
N LEU A 513 -11.33 -8.75 33.82
CA LEU A 513 -12.01 -8.45 35.07
C LEU A 513 -12.31 -9.70 35.91
N ALA A 514 -12.50 -10.86 35.28
CA ALA A 514 -12.67 -12.14 35.96
C ALA A 514 -11.39 -12.64 36.66
N THR A 515 -10.21 -12.11 36.31
CA THR A 515 -8.95 -12.40 37.03
C THR A 515 -8.77 -11.56 38.29
N GLU A 516 -9.73 -10.69 38.63
CA GLU A 516 -9.71 -9.78 39.78
C GLU A 516 -8.41 -8.97 39.89
N PRO A 517 -8.13 -8.05 38.93
CA PRO A 517 -6.90 -7.27 38.90
C PRO A 517 -6.69 -6.53 40.22
N LYS A 518 -5.53 -6.73 40.87
CA LYS A 518 -5.22 -6.16 42.19
C LYS A 518 -5.13 -4.63 42.15
N ASP A 519 -4.64 -4.07 41.05
CA ASP A 519 -4.56 -2.62 40.82
C ASP A 519 -5.94 -2.03 40.52
N ASN A 520 -6.39 -1.14 41.40
CA ASN A 520 -7.69 -0.47 41.32
C ASN A 520 -7.82 0.47 40.10
N LEU A 521 -6.74 1.11 39.66
CA LEU A 521 -6.75 1.97 38.47
C LEU A 521 -6.89 1.15 37.19
N ILE A 522 -6.19 0.04 37.11
CA ILE A 522 -6.30 -0.92 36.01
C ILE A 522 -7.73 -1.49 35.94
N ARG A 523 -8.28 -1.87 37.10
CA ARG A 523 -9.68 -2.34 37.23
C ARG A 523 -10.68 -1.27 36.78
N CYS A 524 -10.47 -0.01 37.17
CA CYS A 524 -11.27 1.11 36.68
C CYS A 524 -11.23 1.24 35.16
N VAL A 525 -10.04 1.21 34.55
CA VAL A 525 -9.88 1.35 33.10
C VAL A 525 -10.62 0.25 32.36
N ALA A 526 -10.48 -1.00 32.81
CA ALA A 526 -11.17 -2.13 32.22
C ALA A 526 -12.70 -2.01 32.32
N HIS A 527 -13.23 -1.67 33.50
CA HIS A 527 -14.66 -1.43 33.67
C HIS A 527 -15.16 -0.25 32.83
N ASN A 528 -14.41 0.85 32.76
CA ASN A 528 -14.82 2.02 31.98
C ASN A 528 -14.86 1.71 30.46
N ASN A 529 -13.85 1.00 29.95
CA ASN A 529 -13.82 0.59 28.54
C ASN A 529 -14.93 -0.40 28.21
N LEU A 530 -15.20 -1.35 29.09
CA LEU A 530 -16.32 -2.29 28.92
C LEU A 530 -17.67 -1.57 28.97
N GLY A 531 -17.82 -0.58 29.86
CA GLY A 531 -18.98 0.32 29.90
C GLY A 531 -19.17 1.07 28.58
N ASN A 532 -18.09 1.63 28.00
CA ASN A 532 -18.15 2.31 26.71
C ASN A 532 -18.61 1.37 25.58
N ILE A 533 -18.16 0.11 25.58
CA ILE A 533 -18.60 -0.87 24.56
C ILE A 533 -20.11 -1.09 24.64
N PHE A 534 -20.64 -1.31 25.85
CA PHE A 534 -22.08 -1.47 26.05
C PHE A 534 -22.87 -0.20 25.70
N TYR A 535 -22.32 0.98 26.04
CA TYR A 535 -22.96 2.27 25.79
C TYR A 535 -23.01 2.63 24.30
N GLU A 536 -21.88 2.54 23.60
CA GLU A 536 -21.73 3.02 22.21
C GLU A 536 -22.18 1.99 21.18
N HIS A 537 -21.86 0.71 21.38
CA HIS A 537 -22.06 -0.32 20.35
C HIS A 537 -23.32 -1.16 20.58
N SER A 538 -23.53 -1.63 21.81
CA SER A 538 -24.70 -2.46 22.13
C SER A 538 -25.95 -1.63 22.46
N GLN A 539 -25.78 -0.34 22.78
CA GLN A 539 -26.82 0.53 23.34
C GLN A 539 -27.49 -0.08 24.59
N ASP A 540 -26.80 -0.98 25.29
CA ASP A 540 -27.27 -1.57 26.55
C ASP A 540 -26.85 -0.66 27.70
N TYR A 541 -27.60 0.43 27.86
CA TYR A 541 -27.30 1.43 28.87
C TYR A 541 -27.41 0.89 30.30
N LYS A 542 -28.17 -0.20 30.54
CA LYS A 542 -28.27 -0.82 31.87
C LYS A 542 -26.96 -1.51 32.23
N SER A 543 -26.41 -2.31 31.32
CA SER A 543 -25.12 -2.97 31.52
C SER A 543 -23.97 -1.96 31.58
N ALA A 544 -24.00 -0.94 30.72
CA ALA A 544 -23.02 0.15 30.75
C ALA A 544 -22.97 0.84 32.12
N ARG A 545 -24.14 1.19 32.69
CA ARG A 545 -24.25 1.83 34.00
C ARG A 545 -23.58 1.01 35.11
N VAL A 546 -23.82 -0.30 35.14
CA VAL A 546 -23.22 -1.19 36.15
C VAL A 546 -21.70 -1.14 36.08
N HIS A 547 -21.13 -1.13 34.87
CA HIS A 547 -19.69 -1.05 34.69
C HIS A 547 -19.12 0.32 35.06
N TYR A 548 -19.80 1.43 34.72
CA TYR A 548 -19.35 2.75 35.17
C TYR A 548 -19.42 2.92 36.69
N GLN A 549 -20.45 2.37 37.36
CA GLN A 549 -20.52 2.35 38.83
C GLN A 549 -19.35 1.57 39.45
N LYS A 550 -19.01 0.40 38.89
CA LYS A 550 -17.84 -0.37 39.34
C LYS A 550 -16.52 0.35 39.07
N ALA A 551 -16.41 1.10 37.96
CA ALA A 551 -15.24 1.93 37.68
C ALA A 551 -15.08 3.05 38.72
N VAL A 552 -16.17 3.76 39.06
CA VAL A 552 -16.16 4.78 40.12
C VAL A 552 -15.73 4.19 41.47
N ALA A 553 -16.33 3.06 41.87
CA ALA A 553 -16.01 2.41 43.14
C ALA A 553 -14.52 1.98 43.23
N ALA A 554 -13.97 1.45 42.14
CA ALA A 554 -12.55 1.06 42.11
C ALA A 554 -11.63 2.27 42.31
N VAL A 555 -11.90 3.41 41.66
CA VAL A 555 -11.07 4.62 41.83
C VAL A 555 -11.26 5.27 43.19
N GLU A 556 -12.47 5.25 43.75
CA GLU A 556 -12.71 5.75 45.11
C GLU A 556 -11.92 4.94 46.13
N GLN A 557 -11.85 3.60 45.97
CA GLN A 557 -11.00 2.76 46.81
C GLN A 557 -9.50 3.10 46.68
N GLU A 558 -9.01 3.36 45.46
CA GLU A 558 -7.65 3.84 45.23
C GLU A 558 -7.37 5.17 45.94
N LEU A 559 -8.30 6.12 45.87
CA LEU A 559 -8.15 7.43 46.51
C LEU A 559 -8.24 7.37 48.04
N VAL A 560 -8.92 6.36 48.61
CA VAL A 560 -8.86 6.11 50.06
C VAL A 560 -7.46 5.66 50.47
N GLN A 561 -6.81 4.82 49.67
CA GLN A 561 -5.46 4.32 49.94
C GLN A 561 -4.38 5.37 49.61
N ASN A 562 -4.60 6.18 48.57
CA ASN A 562 -3.68 7.19 48.07
C ASN A 562 -4.42 8.48 47.64
N PRO A 563 -4.76 9.37 48.60
CA PRO A 563 -5.55 10.57 48.32
C PRO A 563 -4.92 11.56 47.35
N GLU A 564 -3.59 11.56 47.22
CA GLU A 564 -2.85 12.50 46.37
C GLU A 564 -2.64 11.99 44.93
N ASN A 565 -3.16 10.80 44.59
CA ASN A 565 -3.00 10.20 43.26
C ASN A 565 -3.76 11.00 42.18
N LYS A 566 -3.06 11.92 41.50
CA LYS A 566 -3.62 12.77 40.44
C LYS A 566 -4.24 11.98 39.27
N VAL A 567 -3.68 10.80 38.97
CA VAL A 567 -4.22 9.92 37.92
C VAL A 567 -5.58 9.37 38.36
N ALA A 568 -5.69 8.92 39.61
CA ALA A 568 -6.95 8.47 40.19
C ALA A 568 -8.01 9.58 40.17
N VAL A 569 -7.67 10.81 40.59
CA VAL A 569 -8.61 11.95 40.52
C VAL A 569 -9.14 12.18 39.10
N THR A 570 -8.26 12.13 38.10
CA THR A 570 -8.64 12.31 36.69
C THR A 570 -9.55 11.17 36.21
N ARG A 571 -9.23 9.93 36.58
CA ARG A 571 -10.04 8.75 36.23
C ARG A 571 -11.40 8.76 36.90
N LEU A 572 -11.49 9.24 38.16
CA LEU A 572 -12.74 9.39 38.87
C LEU A 572 -13.66 10.37 38.17
N ALA A 573 -13.13 11.53 37.76
CA ALA A 573 -13.89 12.54 37.02
C ALA A 573 -14.44 11.97 35.71
N GLN A 574 -13.61 11.25 34.94
CA GLN A 574 -14.04 10.59 33.71
C GLN A 574 -15.12 9.53 33.94
N ALA A 575 -14.94 8.66 34.94
CA ALA A 575 -15.90 7.59 35.24
C ALA A 575 -17.25 8.17 35.71
N LYS A 576 -17.23 9.25 36.51
CA LYS A 576 -18.44 9.97 36.92
C LYS A 576 -19.16 10.63 35.74
N GLN A 577 -18.41 11.28 34.84
CA GLN A 577 -18.99 11.85 33.62
C GLN A 577 -19.67 10.78 32.75
N ASN A 578 -19.00 9.65 32.52
CA ASN A 578 -19.56 8.54 31.75
C ASN A 578 -20.83 7.95 32.41
N LEU A 579 -20.82 7.83 33.74
CA LEU A 579 -21.99 7.40 34.51
C LEU A 579 -23.17 8.38 34.37
N ASP A 580 -22.91 9.68 34.45
CA ASP A 580 -23.93 10.72 34.31
C ASP A 580 -24.53 10.74 32.90
N ASP A 581 -23.70 10.63 31.87
CA ASP A 581 -24.16 10.56 30.48
C ASP A 581 -24.97 9.28 30.20
N CYS A 582 -24.55 8.16 30.80
CA CYS A 582 -25.32 6.91 30.78
C CYS A 582 -26.68 7.05 31.46
N ASN A 583 -26.75 7.70 32.62
CA ASN A 583 -28.01 7.96 33.32
C ASN A 583 -28.95 8.86 32.53
N LYS A 584 -28.42 9.89 31.84
CA LYS A 584 -29.23 10.72 30.93
C LYS A 584 -29.84 9.88 29.81
N LYS A 585 -29.06 9.01 29.18
CA LYS A 585 -29.57 8.09 28.13
C LYS A 585 -30.62 7.12 28.67
N LEU A 586 -30.40 6.54 29.84
CA LEU A 586 -31.38 5.66 30.50
C LEU A 586 -32.67 6.37 30.86
N SER A 587 -32.63 7.66 31.20
CA SER A 587 -33.84 8.45 31.47
C SER A 587 -34.61 8.86 30.21
N ALA A 588 -33.92 8.91 29.07
CA ALA A 588 -34.48 9.28 27.79
C ALA A 588 -35.04 8.08 26.99
N ALA A 589 -34.51 6.89 27.23
CA ALA A 589 -34.98 5.61 26.70
C ALA A 589 -36.13 5.05 27.54
#